data_AF-G4Z8T4-F1
#
_entry.id   AF-G4Z8T4-F1
#
_cell.length_a   1.000
_cell.length_b   1.000
_cell.length_c   1.000
_cell.angle_alpha   90.00
_cell.angle_beta   90.00
_cell.angle_gamma   90.00
#
_symmetry.space_group_name_H-M   'P 1'
#
loop_
_entity.id
_entity.type
_entity.pdbx_description
1 polymer ?
#
loop_
_entity_poly.entity_id
_entity_poly.type
_entity_poly.pdbx_seq_one_letter_code
_entity_poly.pdbx_strand_id
1 'polypeptide(L)'
;MAFVEYTDAAKKAMDAVDTGTDGKDAESVISHMNSEQLTKWSEIVEEMAQSSSSFFLQRLKANGIKKDVTASFVTATMLATSLVTSRRGKLPTRVWLIRVHDSLHQIASAAENSGLKDVLLEPMEKCVADMEEFTQATALDSMSHIVAAVKAK
;
A
#
# COMPACT_ATOMS: atom_id res chain seq x y z
N MET A 1 -9.70 5.36 14.82
CA MET A 1 -10.51 5.76 13.65
C MET A 1 -9.75 5.44 12.38
N ALA A 2 -8.62 6.10 12.08
CA ALA A 2 -7.81 5.87 10.87
C ALA A 2 -7.59 4.39 10.47
N PHE A 3 -7.13 3.52 11.39
CA PHE A 3 -6.91 2.10 11.06
C PHE A 3 -8.18 1.38 10.59
N VAL A 4 -9.30 1.58 11.28
CA VAL A 4 -10.57 0.91 10.95
C VAL A 4 -11.12 1.44 9.63
N GLU A 5 -11.09 2.76 9.45
CA GLU A 5 -11.52 3.40 8.20
C GLU A 5 -10.69 2.93 7.01
N TYR A 6 -9.37 2.83 7.17
CA TYR A 6 -8.47 2.31 6.15
C TYR A 6 -8.79 0.86 5.76
N THR A 7 -8.94 -0.03 6.75
CA THR A 7 -9.24 -1.45 6.48
C THR A 7 -10.65 -1.67 5.94
N ASP A 8 -11.63 -0.90 6.42
CA ASP A 8 -13.03 -1.00 5.94
C ASP A 8 -13.17 -0.45 4.52
N ALA A 9 -12.47 0.64 4.20
CA ALA A 9 -12.44 1.19 2.86
C ALA A 9 -11.82 0.21 1.86
N ALA A 10 -10.70 -0.41 2.22
CA ALA A 10 -10.09 -1.44 1.40
C ALA A 10 -11.02 -2.62 1.17
N LYS A 11 -11.69 -3.11 2.22
CA LYS A 11 -12.66 -4.19 2.10
C LYS A 11 -13.81 -3.83 1.14
N LYS A 12 -14.40 -2.64 1.30
CA LYS A 12 -15.44 -2.15 0.37
C LYS A 12 -14.93 -2.07 -1.07
N ALA A 13 -13.70 -1.63 -1.27
CA ALA A 13 -13.06 -1.59 -2.58
C ALA A 13 -12.90 -2.99 -3.20
N MET A 14 -12.45 -3.97 -2.42
CA MET A 14 -12.34 -5.37 -2.84
C MET A 14 -13.71 -5.98 -3.18
N ASP A 15 -14.75 -5.62 -2.42
CA ASP A 15 -16.12 -6.13 -2.60
C ASP A 15 -16.83 -5.48 -3.80
N ALA A 16 -16.56 -4.20 -4.07
CA ALA A 16 -17.22 -3.42 -5.12
C ALA A 16 -16.82 -3.79 -6.56
N VAL A 17 -15.77 -4.61 -6.71
CA VAL A 17 -15.26 -5.04 -8.01
C VAL A 17 -15.58 -6.52 -8.19
N ASP A 18 -16.26 -6.86 -9.28
CA ASP A 18 -16.40 -8.24 -9.74
C ASP A 18 -15.24 -8.56 -10.67
N THR A 19 -14.31 -9.42 -10.22
CA THR A 19 -13.15 -9.85 -11.02
C THR A 19 -13.43 -11.11 -11.84
N GLY A 20 -14.62 -11.72 -11.71
CA GLY A 20 -14.98 -12.96 -12.40
C GLY A 20 -14.13 -14.19 -12.04
N THR A 21 -13.27 -14.08 -11.02
CA THR A 21 -12.34 -15.12 -10.56
C THR A 21 -12.42 -15.26 -9.04
N ASP A 22 -12.34 -16.49 -8.52
CA ASP A 22 -12.38 -16.79 -7.08
C ASP A 22 -11.17 -16.22 -6.30
N GLY A 23 -10.12 -15.77 -7.00
CA GLY A 23 -8.94 -15.13 -6.45
C GLY A 23 -8.92 -13.63 -6.77
N LYS A 24 -9.56 -12.81 -5.94
CA LYS A 24 -9.42 -11.34 -6.00
C LYS A 24 -8.05 -10.94 -5.46
N ASP A 25 -7.08 -10.78 -6.35
CA ASP A 25 -5.82 -10.12 -6.01
C ASP A 25 -5.94 -8.58 -6.12
N ALA A 26 -5.09 -7.87 -5.40
CA ALA A 26 -5.12 -6.41 -5.31
C ALA A 26 -4.90 -5.72 -6.66
N GLU A 27 -4.09 -6.30 -7.55
CA GLU A 27 -3.76 -5.74 -8.86
C GLU A 27 -4.97 -5.83 -9.80
N SER A 28 -5.62 -6.99 -9.84
CA SER A 28 -6.86 -7.23 -10.57
C SER A 28 -7.95 -6.28 -10.10
N VAL A 29 -8.12 -6.08 -8.79
CA VAL A 29 -9.10 -5.13 -8.26
C VAL A 29 -8.81 -3.70 -8.73
N ILE A 30 -7.58 -3.22 -8.61
CA ILE A 30 -7.18 -1.88 -9.10
C ILE A 30 -7.37 -1.74 -10.61
N SER A 31 -7.16 -2.80 -11.39
CA SER A 31 -7.34 -2.78 -12.85
C SER A 31 -8.82 -2.60 -13.28
N HIS A 32 -9.76 -3.06 -12.47
CA HIS A 32 -11.19 -2.98 -12.74
C HIS A 32 -11.91 -1.81 -12.06
N MET A 33 -11.25 -1.08 -11.15
CA MET A 33 -11.81 0.13 -10.57
C MET A 33 -12.00 1.22 -11.63
N ASN A 34 -13.15 1.92 -11.56
CA ASN A 34 -13.39 3.13 -12.32
C ASN A 34 -12.68 4.35 -11.70
N SER A 35 -12.67 5.48 -12.42
CA SER A 35 -11.96 6.69 -11.98
C SER A 35 -12.45 7.26 -10.64
N GLU A 36 -13.74 7.13 -10.32
CA GLU A 36 -14.30 7.59 -9.05
C GLU A 36 -13.83 6.71 -7.88
N GLN A 37 -13.85 5.39 -8.08
CA GLN A 37 -13.34 4.42 -7.12
C GLN A 37 -11.84 4.61 -6.86
N LEU A 38 -11.04 4.80 -7.92
CA LEU A 38 -9.61 5.07 -7.82
C LEU A 38 -9.32 6.38 -7.08
N THR A 39 -10.09 7.43 -7.33
CA THR A 39 -9.93 8.74 -6.66
C THR A 39 -10.22 8.61 -5.16
N LYS A 40 -11.36 8.03 -4.80
CA LYS A 40 -11.75 7.81 -3.39
C LYS A 40 -10.73 6.95 -2.65
N TRP A 41 -10.23 5.89 -3.28
CA TRP A 41 -9.22 5.04 -2.66
C TRP A 41 -7.89 5.76 -2.51
N SER A 42 -7.48 6.58 -3.49
CA SER A 42 -6.25 7.39 -3.42
C SER A 42 -6.30 8.39 -2.26
N GLU A 43 -7.41 9.10 -2.08
CA GLU A 43 -7.62 10.04 -0.97
C GLU A 43 -7.47 9.33 0.40
N ILE A 44 -8.09 8.16 0.56
CA ILE A 44 -8.02 7.37 1.79
C ILE A 44 -6.59 6.86 2.06
N VAL A 45 -5.90 6.36 1.03
CA VAL A 45 -4.52 5.87 1.16
C VAL A 45 -3.60 7.01 1.62
N GLU A 46 -3.71 8.19 1.01
CA GLU A 46 -2.88 9.34 1.37
C GLU A 46 -3.12 9.84 2.79
N GLU A 47 -4.38 9.90 3.21
CA GLU A 47 -4.75 10.39 4.54
C GLU A 47 -4.43 9.38 5.64
N MET A 48 -4.61 8.09 5.37
CA MET A 48 -4.72 7.09 6.44
C MET A 48 -3.63 6.01 6.44
N ALA A 49 -2.95 5.74 5.32
CA ALA A 49 -2.00 4.62 5.26
C ALA A 49 -0.88 4.76 6.30
N GLN A 50 -0.28 5.95 6.42
CA GLN A 50 0.82 6.17 7.37
C GLN A 50 0.40 5.98 8.83
N SER A 51 -0.72 6.58 9.23
CA SER A 51 -1.24 6.46 10.60
C SER A 51 -1.67 5.02 10.90
N SER A 52 -2.22 4.32 9.92
CA SER A 52 -2.62 2.91 10.04
C SER A 52 -1.41 2.00 10.20
N SER A 53 -0.37 2.16 9.38
CA SER A 53 0.88 1.41 9.50
C SER A 53 1.57 1.67 10.84
N SER A 54 1.60 2.91 11.31
CA SER A 54 2.18 3.28 12.61
C SER A 54 1.42 2.62 13.77
N PHE A 55 0.08 2.65 13.75
CA PHE A 55 -0.76 1.99 14.74
C PHE A 55 -0.56 0.47 14.73
N PHE A 56 -0.55 -0.14 13.54
CA PHE A 56 -0.36 -1.57 13.37
C PHE A 56 1.00 -2.01 13.93
N LEU A 57 2.07 -1.31 13.57
CA LEU A 57 3.43 -1.59 14.07
C LEU A 57 3.52 -1.52 15.60
N GLN A 58 2.91 -0.50 16.23
CA GLN A 58 2.90 -0.37 17.69
C GLN A 58 2.19 -1.56 18.34
N ARG A 59 1.05 -1.97 17.78
CA ARG A 59 0.25 -3.07 18.28
C ARG A 59 0.90 -4.44 18.04
N LEU A 60 1.59 -4.60 16.91
CA LEU A 60 2.39 -5.78 16.58
C LEU A 60 3.52 -5.95 17.60
N LYS A 61 4.29 -4.89 17.88
CA LYS A 61 5.37 -4.90 18.89
C LYS A 61 4.86 -5.20 20.31
N ALA A 62 3.61 -4.85 20.60
CA ALA A 62 2.96 -5.14 21.88
C ALA A 62 2.32 -6.55 21.95
N ASN A 63 2.47 -7.39 20.91
CA ASN A 63 1.79 -8.69 20.78
C ASN A 63 0.25 -8.61 20.94
N GLY A 64 -0.34 -7.47 20.59
CA GLY A 64 -1.74 -7.15 20.85
C GLY A 64 -2.66 -7.27 19.63
N ILE A 65 -2.23 -7.95 18.57
CA ILE A 65 -2.98 -8.06 17.30
C ILE A 65 -3.48 -9.49 17.08
N LYS A 66 -4.76 -9.59 16.69
CA LYS A 66 -5.38 -10.85 16.27
C LYS A 66 -5.17 -11.10 14.77
N LYS A 67 -5.21 -12.38 14.38
CA LYS A 67 -4.96 -12.82 13.00
C LYS A 67 -5.93 -12.23 11.95
N ASP A 68 -7.20 -12.02 12.31
CA ASP A 68 -8.22 -11.39 11.47
C ASP A 68 -7.95 -9.89 11.23
N VAL A 69 -7.48 -9.20 12.27
CA VAL A 69 -7.05 -7.79 12.19
C VAL A 69 -5.80 -7.68 11.31
N THR A 70 -4.86 -8.61 11.44
CA THR A 70 -3.68 -8.74 10.55
C THR A 70 -4.10 -8.92 9.09
N ALA A 71 -4.99 -9.87 8.81
CA ALA A 71 -5.44 -10.12 7.45
C ALA A 71 -6.09 -8.88 6.82
N SER A 72 -6.92 -8.16 7.57
CA SER A 72 -7.56 -6.92 7.11
C SER A 72 -6.55 -5.83 6.77
N PHE A 73 -5.51 -5.67 7.60
CA PHE A 73 -4.41 -4.74 7.33
C PHE A 73 -3.58 -5.14 6.12
N VAL A 74 -3.27 -6.43 5.97
CA VAL A 74 -2.54 -6.97 4.82
C VAL A 74 -3.30 -6.68 3.51
N THR A 75 -4.59 -7.00 3.46
CA THR A 75 -5.43 -6.72 2.28
C THR A 75 -5.42 -5.23 1.93
N ALA A 76 -5.62 -4.36 2.92
CA ALA A 76 -5.61 -2.91 2.69
C ALA A 76 -4.28 -2.41 2.16
N THR A 77 -3.18 -2.91 2.73
CA THR A 77 -1.82 -2.52 2.34
C THR A 77 -1.45 -3.02 0.95
N MET A 78 -1.80 -4.27 0.61
CA MET A 78 -1.58 -4.79 -0.76
C MET A 78 -2.35 -3.95 -1.78
N LEU A 79 -3.62 -3.62 -1.50
CA LEU A 79 -4.43 -2.78 -2.38
C LEU A 79 -3.87 -1.36 -2.51
N ALA A 80 -3.37 -0.77 -1.43
CA ALA A 80 -2.71 0.53 -1.46
C ALA A 80 -1.41 0.49 -2.28
N THR A 81 -0.58 -0.54 -2.09
CA THR A 81 0.64 -0.73 -2.86
C THR A 81 0.33 -0.88 -4.35
N SER A 82 -0.63 -1.74 -4.72
CA SER A 82 -1.04 -1.89 -6.13
C SER A 82 -1.59 -0.59 -6.73
N LEU A 83 -2.31 0.23 -5.97
CA LEU A 83 -2.73 1.56 -6.43
C LEU A 83 -1.52 2.45 -6.76
N VAL A 84 -0.55 2.50 -5.84
CA VAL A 84 0.67 3.31 -5.98
C VAL A 84 1.48 2.86 -7.18
N THR A 85 1.74 1.56 -7.30
CA THR A 85 2.63 1.01 -8.34
C THR A 85 1.98 0.98 -9.72
N SER A 86 0.65 0.87 -9.80
CA SER A 86 -0.08 0.86 -11.08
C SER A 86 -0.12 2.21 -11.82
N ARG A 87 0.31 3.32 -11.19
CA ARG A 87 0.23 4.69 -11.75
C ARG A 87 -1.19 5.14 -12.12
N ARG A 88 -2.25 4.45 -11.65
CA ARG A 88 -3.66 4.75 -11.99
C ARG A 88 -4.32 5.79 -11.07
N GLY A 89 -3.67 6.16 -9.96
CA GLY A 89 -4.13 7.19 -9.01
C GLY A 89 -3.37 8.51 -9.14
N LYS A 90 -4.02 9.63 -8.82
CA LYS A 90 -3.35 10.94 -8.65
C LYS A 90 -2.76 11.01 -7.25
N LEU A 91 -1.49 10.64 -7.09
CA LEU A 91 -0.80 10.73 -5.80
C LEU A 91 0.05 12.04 -5.74
N PRO A 92 -0.31 13.03 -4.91
CA PRO A 92 0.19 14.40 -4.99
C PRO A 92 1.55 14.64 -4.33
N THR A 93 2.08 13.74 -3.47
CA THR A 93 3.40 13.99 -2.83
C THR A 93 4.23 12.72 -2.55
N ARG A 94 5.55 12.77 -2.80
CA ARG A 94 6.48 11.64 -2.54
C ARG A 94 6.83 11.43 -1.06
N VAL A 95 6.58 12.42 -0.19
CA VAL A 95 7.06 12.39 1.21
C VAL A 95 6.31 11.35 2.04
N TRP A 96 5.00 11.18 1.84
CA TRP A 96 4.23 10.17 2.57
C TRP A 96 4.59 8.75 2.10
N LEU A 97 4.91 8.55 0.81
CA LEU A 97 5.35 7.25 0.27
C LEU A 97 6.60 6.74 0.97
N ILE A 98 7.60 7.61 1.21
CA ILE A 98 8.83 7.22 1.92
C ILE A 98 8.51 6.77 3.36
N ARG A 99 7.60 7.47 4.04
CA ARG A 99 7.21 7.13 5.42
C ARG A 99 6.43 5.82 5.49
N VAL A 100 5.55 5.58 4.53
CA VAL A 100 4.79 4.32 4.43
C VAL A 100 5.76 3.19 4.14
N HIS A 101 6.67 3.34 3.17
CA HIS A 101 7.70 2.36 2.86
C HIS A 101 8.54 1.97 4.08
N ASP A 102 9.06 2.95 4.82
CA ASP A 102 9.80 2.69 6.07
C ASP A 102 8.95 1.95 7.11
N SER A 103 7.68 2.32 7.24
CA SER A 103 6.75 1.64 8.16
C SER A 103 6.52 0.19 7.76
N LEU A 104 6.38 -0.10 6.45
CA LEU A 104 6.21 -1.46 5.93
C LEU A 104 7.46 -2.31 6.18
N HIS A 105 8.64 -1.75 5.97
CA HIS A 105 9.90 -2.43 6.26
C HIS A 105 10.02 -2.80 7.75
N GLN A 106 9.69 -1.85 8.65
CA GLN A 106 9.65 -2.11 10.08
C GLN A 106 8.60 -3.16 10.48
N ILE A 107 7.45 -3.19 9.79
CA ILE A 107 6.41 -4.21 10.02
C ILE A 107 6.91 -5.59 9.59
N ALA A 108 7.54 -5.72 8.41
CA ALA A 108 8.11 -6.98 7.93
C ALA A 108 9.16 -7.52 8.92
N SER A 109 10.09 -6.67 9.35
CA SER A 109 11.11 -7.04 10.35
C SER A 109 10.50 -7.45 11.70
N ALA A 110 9.47 -6.74 12.17
CA ALA A 110 8.75 -7.12 13.39
C ALA A 110 7.96 -8.43 13.22
N ALA A 111 7.49 -8.74 12.01
CA ALA A 111 6.73 -9.94 11.71
C ALA A 111 7.57 -11.21 11.86
N GLU A 112 8.86 -11.18 11.46
CA GLU A 112 9.79 -12.32 11.53
C GLU A 112 9.86 -12.96 12.91
N ASN A 113 9.76 -12.13 13.96
CA ASN A 113 9.89 -12.51 15.36
C ASN A 113 8.53 -12.67 16.05
N SER A 114 7.42 -12.60 15.30
CA SER A 114 6.06 -12.64 15.83
C SER A 114 5.36 -13.97 15.53
N GLY A 115 4.35 -14.31 16.32
CA GLY A 115 3.43 -15.43 16.02
C GLY A 115 2.53 -15.20 14.79
N LEU A 116 2.70 -14.08 14.07
CA LEU A 116 1.93 -13.72 12.88
C LEU A 116 2.76 -13.84 11.59
N LYS A 117 3.99 -14.36 11.67
CA LYS A 117 4.92 -14.52 10.56
C LYS A 117 4.27 -15.08 9.30
N ASP A 118 3.53 -16.19 9.43
CA ASP A 118 2.92 -16.92 8.31
C ASP A 118 1.86 -16.14 7.53
N VAL A 119 1.33 -15.04 8.10
CA VAL A 119 0.26 -14.24 7.50
C VAL A 119 0.78 -12.88 7.05
N LEU A 120 1.86 -12.39 7.66
CA LEU A 120 2.29 -11.01 7.54
C LEU A 120 3.59 -10.87 6.76
N LEU A 121 4.54 -11.80 6.90
CA LEU A 121 5.90 -11.59 6.40
C LEU A 121 5.92 -11.48 4.86
N GLU A 122 5.53 -12.54 4.16
CA GLU A 122 5.58 -12.59 2.69
C GLU A 122 4.77 -11.44 2.03
N PRO A 123 3.51 -11.13 2.45
CA PRO A 123 2.79 -10.00 1.87
C PRO A 123 3.44 -8.64 2.11
N MET A 124 4.07 -8.43 3.27
CA MET A 124 4.73 -7.16 3.58
C MET A 124 6.06 -7.02 2.83
N GLU A 125 6.84 -8.10 2.71
CA GLU A 125 8.06 -8.11 1.89
C GLU A 125 7.75 -7.78 0.43
N LYS A 126 6.68 -8.35 -0.13
CA LYS A 126 6.20 -8.00 -1.46
C LYS A 126 5.86 -6.51 -1.56
N CYS A 127 5.10 -5.98 -0.60
CA CYS A 127 4.73 -4.56 -0.62
C CYS A 127 5.95 -3.63 -0.54
N VAL A 128 6.96 -3.99 0.25
CA VAL A 128 8.24 -3.28 0.34
C VAL A 128 8.93 -3.28 -1.01
N ALA A 129 9.13 -4.46 -1.61
CA ALA A 129 9.80 -4.60 -2.91
C ALA A 129 9.10 -3.80 -4.02
N ASP A 130 7.77 -3.90 -4.12
CA ASP A 130 6.97 -3.19 -5.12
C ASP A 130 7.11 -1.66 -4.96
N MET A 131 7.12 -1.15 -3.72
CA MET A 131 7.33 0.28 -3.45
C MET A 131 8.77 0.73 -3.74
N GLU A 132 9.78 -0.09 -3.45
CA GLU A 132 11.18 0.20 -3.80
C GLU A 132 11.35 0.30 -5.31
N GLU A 133 10.83 -0.68 -6.06
CA GLU A 133 10.90 -0.68 -7.52
C GLU A 133 10.22 0.57 -8.10
N PHE A 134 9.02 0.90 -7.62
CA PHE A 134 8.30 2.09 -8.06
C PHE A 134 9.04 3.39 -7.75
N THR A 135 9.58 3.53 -6.53
CA THR A 135 10.32 4.74 -6.14
C THR A 135 11.60 4.92 -6.95
N GLN A 136 12.33 3.82 -7.25
CA GLN A 136 13.50 3.83 -8.12
C GLN A 136 13.14 4.21 -9.57
N ALA A 137 12.12 3.56 -10.15
CA ALA A 137 11.68 3.82 -11.52
C ALA A 137 11.25 5.29 -11.71
N THR A 138 10.48 5.82 -10.77
CA THR A 138 10.02 7.22 -10.85
C THR A 138 11.11 8.24 -10.54
N ALA A 139 12.15 7.89 -9.77
CA ALA A 139 13.33 8.75 -9.58
C ALA A 139 14.13 8.86 -10.90
N LEU A 140 14.30 7.75 -11.61
CA LEU A 140 14.94 7.72 -12.93
C LEU A 140 14.16 8.52 -13.98
N ASP A 141 12.83 8.39 -14.00
CA ASP A 141 11.96 9.19 -14.87
C ASP A 141 12.16 10.70 -14.61
N SER A 142 12.21 11.10 -13.33
CA SER A 142 12.39 12.51 -12.95
C SER A 142 13.75 13.07 -13.37
N MET A 143 14.82 12.29 -13.21
CA MET A 143 16.16 12.67 -13.67
C MET A 143 16.24 12.74 -15.20
N SER A 144 15.60 11.82 -15.90
CA SER A 144 15.55 11.81 -17.38
C SER A 144 14.83 13.05 -17.92
N HIS A 145 13.73 13.46 -17.29
CA HIS A 145 13.03 14.70 -17.65
C HIS A 145 13.88 15.96 -17.39
N ILE A 146 14.63 16.01 -16.30
CA ILE A 146 15.55 17.13 -16.01
C ILE A 146 16.67 17.19 -17.06
N VAL A 147 17.31 16.06 -17.38
CA VAL A 147 18.37 16.01 -18.39
C VAL A 147 17.85 16.40 -19.77
N ALA A 148 16.66 15.95 -20.15
CA ALA A 148 16.02 16.35 -21.41
C ALA A 148 15.73 17.86 -21.45
N ALA A 149 15.23 18.44 -20.35
CA ALA A 149 14.96 19.88 -20.24
C ALA A 149 16.24 20.73 -20.28
N VAL A 150 17.36 20.22 -19.75
CA VAL A 150 18.67 20.88 -19.81
C VAL A 150 19.28 20.81 -21.20
N LYS A 151 19.12 19.68 -21.93
CA LYS A 151 19.62 19.53 -23.31
C LYS A 151 18.81 20.29 -24.36
N ALA A 152 17.58 20.68 -24.05
CA ALA A 152 16.71 21.47 -24.93
C ALA A 152 16.91 22.99 -24.78
N LYS A 153 17.84 23.43 -23.93
CA LYS A 153 18.31 24.82 -23.80
C LYS A 153 19.67 24.97 -24.46
#